data_AF-A0A928ERD3-F1
#
_entry.id   AF-A0A928ERD3-F1
#
_cell.length_a   1.000
_cell.length_b   1.000
_cell.length_c   1.000
_cell.angle_alpha   90.00
_cell.angle_beta   90.00
_cell.angle_gamma   90.00
#
_symmetry.space_group_name_H-M   'P 1'
#
loop_
_entity.id
_entity.type
_entity.pdbx_description
1 polymer ?
#
loop_
_entity_poly.entity_id
_entity_poly.type
_entity_poly.pdbx_seq_one_letter_code
_entity_poly.pdbx_strand_id
1 'polypeptide(L)'
;MIFPTIEELTKGEFNRYELVVATAKGARIVTDEYVKQREIAEKLLANKETDKSLASMIKKEYRDEKAVKSAIRRLQSGDFKMIKASPDIKD
;
A
#
# COMPACT_ATOMS: atom_id res chain seq x y z
N MET A 1 5.48 -2.47 -23.03
CA MET A 1 4.47 -1.59 -22.43
C MET A 1 4.49 -1.74 -20.92
N ILE A 2 4.30 -0.64 -20.18
CA ILE A 2 4.16 -0.67 -18.72
C ILE A 2 2.68 -0.88 -18.40
N PHE A 3 2.38 -1.86 -17.54
CA PHE A 3 1.02 -2.21 -17.14
C PHE A 3 0.85 -2.13 -15.62
N PRO A 4 -0.35 -1.79 -15.12
CA PRO A 4 -1.49 -1.26 -15.88
C PRO A 4 -1.20 0.11 -16.52
N THR A 5 -1.95 0.47 -17.56
CA THR A 5 -1.80 1.76 -18.23
C THR A 5 -2.38 2.90 -17.38
N ILE A 6 -2.05 4.15 -17.75
CA ILE A 6 -2.58 5.32 -17.05
C ILE A 6 -4.10 5.38 -17.20
N GLU A 7 -4.63 5.06 -18.39
CA GLU A 7 -6.07 5.03 -18.65
C GLU A 7 -6.78 3.99 -17.78
N GLU A 8 -6.20 2.81 -17.62
CA GLU A 8 -6.75 1.76 -16.76
C GLU A 8 -6.82 2.17 -15.28
N LEU A 9 -5.81 2.91 -14.80
CA LEU A 9 -5.74 3.37 -13.42
C LEU A 9 -6.60 4.62 -13.15
N THR A 10 -6.67 5.54 -14.09
CA THR A 10 -7.35 6.84 -13.91
C THR A 10 -8.80 6.83 -14.36
N LYS A 11 -9.17 5.92 -15.28
CA LYS A 11 -10.48 5.87 -15.94
C LYS A 11 -10.90 7.21 -16.57
N GLY A 12 -9.93 8.07 -16.91
CA GLY A 12 -10.17 9.42 -17.42
C GLY A 12 -10.63 10.45 -16.37
N GLU A 13 -10.76 10.07 -15.09
CA GLU A 13 -11.27 10.96 -14.04
C GLU A 13 -10.18 11.82 -13.39
N PHE A 14 -8.94 11.35 -13.43
CA PHE A 14 -7.76 11.94 -12.77
C PHE A 14 -6.62 12.10 -13.74
N ASN A 15 -5.81 13.14 -13.54
CA ASN A 15 -4.61 13.34 -14.34
C ASN A 15 -3.42 12.51 -13.83
N ARG A 16 -2.37 12.40 -14.66
CA ARG A 16 -1.17 11.60 -14.35
C ARG A 16 -0.46 12.01 -13.05
N TYR A 17 -0.50 13.29 -12.68
CA TYR A 17 0.16 13.79 -11.48
C TYR A 17 -0.62 13.39 -10.23
N GLU A 18 -1.95 13.45 -10.27
CA GLU A 18 -2.82 12.96 -9.20
C GLU A 18 -2.60 11.46 -8.97
N LEU A 19 -2.49 10.67 -10.06
CA LEU A 19 -2.18 9.24 -9.98
C LEU A 19 -0.83 8.96 -9.31
N VAL A 20 0.21 9.74 -9.65
CA VAL A 20 1.54 9.60 -9.03
C VAL A 20 1.47 9.89 -7.53
N VAL A 21 0.79 10.97 -7.12
CA VAL A 21 0.63 11.32 -5.71
C VAL A 21 -0.15 10.23 -4.96
N ALA A 22 -1.24 9.72 -5.55
CA ALA A 22 -2.03 8.63 -4.96
C ALA A 22 -1.19 7.36 -4.80
N THR A 23 -0.40 7.00 -5.81
CA THR A 23 0.49 5.84 -5.78
C THR A 23 1.57 6.00 -4.70
N ALA A 24 2.17 7.19 -4.58
CA ALA A 24 3.17 7.47 -3.54
C ALA A 24 2.59 7.39 -2.13
N LYS A 25 1.39 7.96 -1.91
CA LYS A 25 0.67 7.84 -0.64
C LYS A 25 0.30 6.38 -0.33
N GLY A 26 -0.17 5.64 -1.33
CA GLY A 26 -0.46 4.21 -1.21
C GLY A 26 0.78 3.39 -0.86
N ALA A 27 1.93 3.70 -1.45
CA ALA A 27 3.20 3.05 -1.13
C ALA A 27 3.61 3.30 0.33
N ARG A 28 3.43 4.53 0.82
CA ARG A 28 3.65 4.86 2.24
C ARG A 28 2.79 3.99 3.16
N ILE A 29 1.49 3.88 2.88
CA ILE A 29 0.56 3.03 3.66
C ILE A 29 1.03 1.56 3.67
N VAL A 30 1.48 1.05 2.53
CA VAL A 30 2.00 -0.32 2.41
C VAL A 30 3.27 -0.50 3.26
N THR A 31 4.17 0.48 3.27
CA THR A 31 5.38 0.46 4.10
C THR A 31 5.04 0.57 5.59
N ASP A 32 4.11 1.43 5.98
CA ASP A 32 3.69 1.59 7.38
C ASP A 32 3.13 0.27 7.93
N GLU A 33 2.34 -0.46 7.13
CA GLU A 33 1.80 -1.76 7.51
C GLU A 33 2.88 -2.84 7.61
N TYR A 34 3.90 -2.82 6.73
CA TYR A 34 5.08 -3.68 6.87
C TYR A 34 5.81 -3.43 8.20
N VAL A 35 6.08 -2.16 8.52
CA VAL A 35 6.77 -1.78 9.77
C VAL A 35 5.97 -2.21 10.99
N LYS A 36 4.66 -1.96 11.00
CA LYS A 36 3.76 -2.38 12.08
C LYS A 36 3.77 -3.89 12.30
N GLN A 37 3.64 -4.68 11.23
CA GLN A 37 3.67 -6.15 11.33
C GLN A 37 5.02 -6.65 11.80
N ARG A 38 6.11 -6.03 11.33
CA ARG A 38 7.46 -6.37 11.76
C ARG A 38 7.65 -6.08 13.26
N GLU A 39 7.22 -4.92 13.75
CA GLU A 39 7.32 -4.55 15.16
C GLU A 39 6.56 -5.53 16.06
N ILE A 40 5.33 -5.91 15.67
CA ILE A 40 4.53 -6.92 16.39
C ILE A 40 5.27 -8.27 16.41
N ALA A 41 5.79 -8.70 15.26
CA ALA A 41 6.47 -9.98 15.14
C ALA A 41 7.80 -10.01 15.94
N GLU A 42 8.55 -8.90 15.97
CA GLU A 42 9.75 -8.74 16.80
C GLU A 42 9.41 -8.81 18.30
N LYS A 43 8.29 -8.21 18.74
CA LYS A 43 7.81 -8.28 20.13
C LYS A 43 7.45 -9.71 20.54
N LEU A 44 6.68 -10.43 19.72
CA LEU A 44 6.29 -11.82 20.00
C LEU A 44 7.51 -12.75 20.14
N LEU A 45 8.52 -12.55 19.28
CA LEU A 45 9.79 -13.30 19.37
C LEU A 45 10.58 -12.96 20.63
N ALA A 46 10.69 -11.67 20.97
CA ALA A 46 11.38 -11.22 22.18
C ALA A 46 10.74 -11.79 23.46
N ASN A 47 9.40 -11.87 23.47
CA ASN A 47 8.63 -12.42 24.58
C ASN A 47 8.56 -13.95 24.58
N LYS A 48 9.12 -14.64 23.57
CA LYS A 48 9.02 -16.10 23.36
C LYS A 48 7.57 -16.59 23.27
N GLU A 49 6.68 -15.76 22.75
CA GLU A 49 5.26 -16.08 22.53
C GLU A 49 5.06 -16.85 21.20
N THR A 50 6.12 -17.03 20.41
CA THR A 50 6.09 -17.78 19.16
C THR A 50 7.45 -18.35 18.78
N ASP A 51 7.43 -19.51 18.11
CA ASP A 51 8.62 -20.15 17.51
C ASP A 51 8.70 -19.93 15.99
N LYS A 52 7.77 -19.17 15.42
CA LYS A 52 7.73 -18.87 13.99
C LYS A 52 8.83 -17.90 13.61
N SER A 53 9.34 -17.99 12.39
CA SER A 53 10.31 -17.02 11.89
C SER A 53 9.67 -15.64 11.66
N LEU A 54 10.44 -14.56 11.87
CA LEU A 54 10.00 -13.18 11.63
C LEU A 54 9.33 -13.02 10.26
N ALA A 55 9.98 -13.53 9.22
CA ALA A 55 9.52 -13.44 7.85
C ALA A 55 8.17 -14.14 7.62
N SER A 56 7.87 -15.22 8.35
CA SER A 56 6.60 -15.97 8.21
C SER A 56 5.40 -15.27 8.85
N MET A 57 5.65 -14.32 9.77
CA MET A 57 4.61 -13.56 10.46
C MET A 57 4.21 -12.28 9.71
N ILE A 58 5.03 -11.84 8.76
CA ILE A 58 4.73 -10.68 7.91
C ILE A 58 4.04 -11.16 6.64
N LYS A 59 2.93 -10.50 6.24
CA LYS A 59 2.23 -10.88 5.01
C LYS A 59 3.16 -10.78 3.80
N LYS A 60 3.09 -11.79 2.94
CA LYS A 60 3.93 -11.89 1.73
C LYS A 60 3.88 -10.64 0.86
N GLU A 61 2.69 -10.05 0.71
CA GLU A 61 2.44 -8.83 -0.06
C GLU A 61 3.22 -7.60 0.43
N TYR A 62 3.60 -7.57 1.71
CA TYR A 62 4.35 -6.50 2.33
C TYR A 62 5.85 -6.79 2.38
N ARG A 63 6.22 -8.07 2.47
CA ARG A 63 7.62 -8.51 2.56
C ARG A 63 8.31 -8.63 1.20
N ASP A 64 7.63 -9.21 0.21
CA ASP A 64 8.27 -9.66 -1.04
C ASP A 64 8.02 -8.73 -2.24
N GLU A 65 7.01 -7.87 -2.17
CA GLU A 65 6.64 -6.98 -3.27
C GLU A 65 7.06 -5.54 -2.99
N LYS A 66 7.48 -4.81 -4.03
CA LYS A 66 7.79 -3.38 -3.89
C LYS A 66 6.54 -2.61 -3.48
N ALA A 67 6.63 -1.73 -2.49
CA ALA A 67 5.49 -0.97 -1.98
C ALA A 67 4.73 -0.20 -3.08
N VAL A 68 5.45 0.40 -4.03
CA VAL A 68 4.87 1.08 -5.20
C VAL A 68 4.07 0.12 -6.08
N LYS A 69 4.57 -1.10 -6.31
CA LYS A 69 3.88 -2.11 -7.11
C LYS A 69 2.61 -2.60 -6.42
N SER A 70 2.66 -2.80 -5.11
CA SER A 70 1.49 -3.13 -4.30
C SER A 70 0.46 -2.00 -4.32
N ALA A 71 0.90 -0.74 -4.24
CA ALA A 71 0.01 0.42 -4.34
C ALA A 71 -0.69 0.52 -5.70
N ILE A 72 0.04 0.33 -6.81
CA ILE A 72 -0.54 0.30 -8.17
C ILE A 72 -1.57 -0.82 -8.31
N ARG A 73 -1.25 -2.03 -7.83
CA ARG A 73 -2.20 -3.17 -7.84
C ARG A 73 -3.45 -2.87 -7.03
N ARG A 74 -3.31 -2.22 -5.86
CA ARG A 74 -4.44 -1.83 -5.00
C ARG A 74 -5.31 -0.73 -5.61
N LEU A 75 -4.71 0.19 -6.35
CA LEU A 75 -5.46 1.17 -7.14
C LEU A 75 -6.24 0.47 -8.27
N GLN A 76 -5.62 -0.50 -8.94
CA GLN A 76 -6.25 -1.27 -10.01
C GLN A 76 -7.39 -2.17 -9.51
N SER A 77 -7.22 -2.86 -8.37
CA SER A 77 -8.23 -3.72 -7.75
C SER A 77 -9.39 -2.93 -7.13
N GLY A 78 -9.16 -1.65 -6.80
CA GLY A 78 -10.11 -0.81 -6.08
C GLY A 78 -9.96 -0.84 -4.56
N ASP A 79 -8.96 -1.57 -4.03
CA ASP A 79 -8.61 -1.54 -2.60
C ASP A 79 -8.18 -0.13 -2.15
N PHE A 80 -7.52 0.61 -3.05
CA PHE A 80 -7.29 2.04 -2.92
C PHE A 80 -8.14 2.80 -3.92
N LYS A 81 -8.78 3.87 -3.45
CA LYS A 81 -9.59 4.75 -4.28
C LYS A 81 -9.14 6.19 -4.13
N MET A 82 -8.94 6.85 -5.27
CA MET A 82 -8.73 8.30 -5.31
C MET A 82 -10.07 9.01 -5.16
N ILE A 83 -10.13 10.00 -4.28
CA ILE A 83 -11.32 10.80 -4.02
C ILE A 83 -10.96 12.26 -4.30
N LYS A 84 -11.76 12.93 -5.14
CA LYS A 84 -11.64 14.38 -5.34
C LYS A 84 -12.04 15.06 -4.04
N ALA A 85 -11.24 16.01 -3.55
CA ALA A 85 -11.64 16.81 -2.41
C ALA A 85 -12.96 17.51 -2.75
N SER A 86 -14.03 17.19 -2.02
CA SER A 86 -15.21 18.04 -2.01
C SER A 86 -14.82 19.34 -1.32
N PRO A 87 -15.24 20.52 -1.82
CA PRO A 87 -14.97 21.80 -1.15
C PRO A 87 -15.53 21.90 0.28
N ASP A 88 -16.29 20.90 0.77
CA ASP A 88 -16.99 20.93 2.05
C ASP A 88 -16.28 20.18 3.20
N ILE A 89 -15.09 19.63 2.99
CA ILE A 89 -14.30 19.09 4.11
C ILE A 89 -13.61 20.28 4.80
N LYS A 90 -14.32 20.89 5.76
CA LYS A 90 -13.69 21.76 6.77
C LYS A 90 -12.95 20.88 7.76
N ASP A 91 -11.68 21.20 7.98
CA ASP A 91 -10.82 20.63 9.03
C ASP A 91 -11.46 20.72 10.42
#